data_AF-A0ABD3XTG4-F1
#
_entry.id   AF-A0ABD3XTG4-F1
#
_cell.length_a   1.000
_cell.length_b   1.000
_cell.length_c   1.000
_cell.angle_alpha   90.00
_cell.angle_beta   90.00
_cell.angle_gamma   90.00
#
_symmetry.space_group_name_H-M   'P 1'
#
loop_
_entity.id
_entity.type
_entity.pdbx_description
1 polymer ?
#
loop_
_entity_poly.entity_id
_entity_poly.type
_entity_poly.pdbx_seq_one_letter_code
_entity_poly.pdbx_strand_id
1 'polypeptide(L)' 'MRLHTGEKPFKCEVCDKKFTHNGNLKEHMRTHTGEKPFKCEICEKMFTLNGNLKVHMMKYTGKKTIQM' A
#
# COMPACT_ATOMS: atom_id res chain seq x y z
N MET A 1 17.90 -16.64 19.74
CA MET A 1 18.12 -15.64 18.68
C MET A 1 17.09 -15.88 17.57
N ARG A 2 16.18 -14.94 17.29
CA ARG A 2 15.50 -14.93 15.99
C ARG A 2 16.47 -14.28 15.02
N LEU A 3 17.30 -15.08 14.33
CA LEU A 3 18.09 -14.56 13.22
C LEU A 3 17.11 -14.04 12.18
N HIS A 4 17.14 -12.73 11.93
CA HIS A 4 16.48 -12.15 10.78
C HIS A 4 17.31 -12.61 9.56
N THR A 5 16.96 -13.76 8.96
CA THR A 5 17.72 -14.36 7.84
C THR A 5 17.72 -13.48 6.60
N GLY A 6 16.89 -12.42 6.58
CA GLY A 6 16.77 -11.51 5.44
C GLY A 6 16.17 -12.20 4.21
N GLU A 7 15.65 -13.42 4.36
CA GLU A 7 15.06 -14.18 3.27
C GLU A 7 13.85 -13.45 2.72
N LYS A 8 13.81 -13.35 1.39
CA LYS A 8 12.74 -12.72 0.62
C LYS A 8 12.17 -13.76 -0.33
N PRO A 9 11.36 -14.71 0.17
CA PRO A 9 10.90 -15.84 -0.62
C PRO A 9 9.91 -15.44 -1.72
N PHE A 10 9.26 -14.27 -1.59
CA PHE A 10 8.24 -13.82 -2.53
C PHE A 10 8.88 -12.96 -3.64
N LYS A 11 9.07 -13.53 -4.83
CA LYS A 11 9.60 -12.83 -6.00
C LYS A 11 8.45 -12.26 -6.86
N CYS A 12 8.63 -11.05 -7.38
CA CYS A 12 7.76 -10.51 -8.41
C CYS A 12 7.95 -11.27 -9.73
N GLU A 13 6.86 -11.52 -10.44
CA GLU A 13 6.88 -12.24 -11.73
C GLU A 13 7.17 -11.31 -12.91
N VAL A 14 6.93 -10.01 -12.73
CA VAL A 14 7.12 -8.98 -13.77
C VAL A 14 8.50 -8.29 -13.65
N CYS A 15 9.12 -8.32 -12.48
CA CYS A 15 10.47 -7.79 -12.26
C CYS A 15 11.23 -8.59 -11.20
N ASP A 16 12.54 -8.38 -11.06
CA ASP A 16 13.36 -9.18 -10.13
C ASP A 16 13.26 -8.78 -8.64
N LYS A 17 12.31 -7.91 -8.26
CA LYS A 17 12.12 -7.50 -6.86
C LYS A 17 11.63 -8.67 -6.02
N LYS A 18 12.18 -8.79 -4.80
CA LYS A 18 11.80 -9.80 -3.81
C LYS A 18 11.28 -9.14 -2.54
N PHE A 19 10.36 -9.82 -1.87
CA PHE A 19 9.67 -9.38 -0.67
C PHE A 19 9.70 -10.45 0.41
N THR A 20 9.72 -10.02 1.68
CA THR A 20 9.68 -10.90 2.85
C THR A 20 8.27 -11.41 3.15
N HIS A 21 7.23 -10.68 2.71
CA HIS A 21 5.84 -11.04 2.92
C HIS A 21 5.05 -11.02 1.61
N ASN A 22 4.14 -11.98 1.46
CA ASN A 22 3.25 -12.06 0.30
C ASN A 22 2.37 -10.80 0.15
N GLY A 23 1.92 -10.21 1.27
CA GLY A 23 1.15 -8.96 1.26
C GLY A 23 1.90 -7.81 0.57
N ASN A 24 3.21 -7.69 0.82
CA ASN A 24 4.04 -6.66 0.20
C ASN A 24 4.25 -6.93 -1.29
N LEU A 25 4.37 -8.20 -1.70
CA LEU A 25 4.40 -8.57 -3.12
C LEU A 25 3.08 -8.21 -3.80
N LYS A 26 1.93 -8.60 -3.23
CA LYS A 26 0.61 -8.29 -3.78
C LYS A 26 0.39 -6.77 -3.92
N GLU A 27 0.81 -6.02 -2.91
CA GLU A 27 0.79 -4.56 -2.95
C GLU A 27 1.68 -4.02 -4.07
N HIS A 28 2.91 -4.52 -4.19
CA HIS A 28 3.82 -4.14 -5.26
C HIS A 28 3.27 -4.47 -6.65
N MET A 29 2.56 -5.58 -6.84
CA MET A 29 1.98 -5.92 -8.16
C MET A 29 1.06 -4.82 -8.69
N ARG A 30 0.45 -4.02 -7.82
CA ARG A 30 -0.35 -2.86 -8.24
C ARG A 30 0.47 -1.77 -8.95
N THR A 31 1.79 -1.73 -8.77
CA THR A 31 2.67 -0.83 -9.54
C THR A 31 2.83 -1.26 -10.99
N HIS A 32 2.61 -2.55 -11.28
CA HIS A 32 2.62 -3.07 -12.65
C HIS A 32 1.25 -2.97 -13.30
N THR A 33 0.17 -3.27 -12.56
CA THR A 33 -1.20 -3.23 -13.10
C THR A 33 -1.79 -1.82 -13.13
N GLY A 34 -1.25 -0.89 -12.35
CA GLY A 34 -1.82 0.46 -12.18
C GLY A 34 -3.06 0.50 -11.30
N GLU A 35 -3.43 -0.59 -10.63
CA GLU A 35 -4.61 -0.67 -9.76
C GLU A 35 -4.52 0.34 -8.60
N LYS A 36 -5.59 1.11 -8.39
CA LYS A 36 -5.71 2.08 -7.31
C LYS A 36 -7.04 1.89 -6.58
N PRO A 37 -7.16 0.86 -5.72
CA PRO A 37 -8.45 0.48 -5.14
C PRO A 37 -8.97 1.47 -4.10
N PHE A 38 -8.14 2.40 -3.61
CA PHE A 38 -8.50 3.31 -2.53
C PHE A 38 -8.85 4.69 -3.07
N LYS A 39 -10.14 5.04 -3.11
CA LYS A 39 -10.63 6.36 -3.55
C LYS A 39 -10.77 7.30 -2.34
N CYS A 40 -10.31 8.55 -2.48
CA CYS A 40 -10.68 9.63 -1.57
C CYS A 40 -12.11 10.07 -1.88
N GLU A 41 -13.00 10.05 -0.90
CA GLU A 41 -14.40 10.45 -1.11
C GLU A 41 -14.59 11.97 -1.24
N ILE A 42 -13.59 12.77 -0.84
CA ILE A 42 -13.67 14.24 -0.88
C ILE A 42 -13.22 14.79 -2.24
N CYS A 43 -12.08 14.33 -2.76
CA CYS A 43 -11.49 14.85 -3.99
C CYS A 43 -11.39 13.82 -5.11
N GLU A 44 -11.97 12.64 -4.91
CA GLU A 44 -11.99 11.51 -5.87
C GLU A 44 -10.63 10.94 -6.26
N LYS A 45 -9.54 11.45 -5.69
CA LYS A 45 -8.19 10.97 -5.97
C LYS A 45 -8.03 9.53 -5.53
N MET A 46 -7.48 8.69 -6.40
CA MET A 46 -7.26 7.28 -6.14
C MET A 46 -5.81 6.99 -5.73
N PHE A 47 -5.64 6.02 -4.83
CA PHE A 47 -4.38 5.60 -4.24
C PHE A 47 -4.19 4.09 -4.38
N THR A 48 -2.94 3.69 -4.57
CA THR A 48 -2.55 2.28 -4.62
C THR A 48 -2.56 1.62 -3.24
N LEU A 49 -2.31 2.41 -2.17
CA LEU A 49 -2.16 1.96 -0.78
C LEU A 49 -3.14 2.68 0.16
N ASN A 50 -3.67 1.94 1.13
CA ASN A 50 -4.53 2.50 2.18
C ASN A 50 -3.79 3.53 3.04
N GLY A 51 -2.51 3.27 3.37
CA GLY A 51 -1.70 4.22 4.14
C GLY A 51 -1.55 5.58 3.44
N ASN A 52 -1.41 5.58 2.11
CA ASN A 52 -1.33 6.81 1.33
C ASN A 52 -2.65 7.58 1.34
N LEU A 53 -3.79 6.86 1.22
CA LEU A 53 -5.11 7.48 1.40
C LEU A 53 -5.23 8.06 2.81
N LYS A 54 -4.86 7.33 3.86
CA LYS A 54 -4.94 7.81 5.25
C LYS A 54 -4.15 9.10 5.48
N VAL A 55 -2.89 9.15 5.00
CA VAL A 55 -2.05 10.36 5.08
C VAL A 55 -2.64 11.51 4.25
N HIS A 56 -3.21 11.20 3.09
CA HIS A 56 -3.91 12.21 2.29
C HIS A 56 -5.14 12.76 3.02
N MET A 57 -5.97 11.88 3.57
CA MET A 57 -7.15 12.24 4.35
C MET A 57 -6.78 13.05 5.59
N MET A 58 -5.63 12.80 6.23
CA MET A 58 -5.14 13.62 7.34
C MET A 58 -5.05 15.12 7.00
N LYS A 59 -4.78 15.47 5.74
CA LYS A 59 -4.78 16.87 5.29
C LYS A 59 -6.19 17.48 5.20
N TYR A 60 -7.21 16.66 4.98
CA TYR A 60 -8.61 17.08 5.03
C TYR A 60 -9.17 17.06 6.45
N THR A 61 -8.78 16.07 7.27
CA THR A 61 -9.26 15.87 8.64
C THR A 61 -8.57 16.77 9.68
N GLY A 62 -7.68 17.69 9.25
CA GLY A 62 -7.38 18.90 10.03
C GLY A 62 -8.64 19.73 10.35
N LYS A 63 -9.76 19.43 9.69
CA LYS A 63 -11.12 19.72 10.15
C LYS A 63 -11.96 18.44 10.13
N LYS A 64 -12.29 17.95 11.33
CA LYS A 64 -13.44 17.08 11.66
C LYS A 64 -13.41 15.58 11.27
N THR A 65 -13.27 14.80 12.35
CA THR A 65 -14.19 13.76 12.83
C THR A 65 -13.94 12.29 12.47
N ILE A 66 -13.92 11.52 13.56
CA ILE A 66 -14.06 10.07 13.74
C ILE A 66 -15.31 9.52 13.02
N GLN A 67 -15.15 8.41 12.32
CA GLN A 67 -16.15 7.35 12.12
C GLN A 67 -15.36 6.14 11.58
N MET A 68 -15.40 4.94 12.15
CA MET A 68 -16.36 4.26 13.02
C MET A 68 -15.71 3.77 14.32
#